data_AF-A0A918GGT1-F1
#
_entry.id   AF-A0A918GGT1-F1
#
_cell.length_a   1.000
_cell.length_b   1.000
_cell.length_c   1.000
_cell.angle_alpha   90.00
_cell.angle_beta   90.00
_cell.angle_gamma   90.00
#
_symmetry.space_group_name_H-M   'P 1'
#
loop_
_entity.id
_entity.type
_entity.pdbx_description
1 polymer ?
#
loop_
_entity_poly.entity_id
_entity_poly.type
_entity_poly.pdbx_seq_one_letter_code
_entity_poly.pdbx_strand_id
1 'polypeptide(L)'
;MTAANIAALHAVDGDGRPESVAFEVSEYRSVLHWPVDGDSLGAYLEVGPEVGALRMRAGLGAEVQWWLRLRMLAGPVLAVPGKRTEWTFLTQPATDDQRRRPLPPGVEPVTARVLLPTPDTDRSVTHWATAPDLAHPSLPLFSSVVGAVRSVLYGHRF
;
A
#
# COMPACT_ATOMS: atom_id res chain seq x y z
N MET A 1 -0.01 20.12 29.22
CA MET A 1 -0.43 20.15 27.80
C MET A 1 0.73 20.70 27.01
N THR A 2 1.56 19.81 26.47
CA THR A 2 2.84 20.14 25.81
C THR A 2 2.72 19.91 24.30
N ALA A 3 3.49 20.69 23.54
CA ALA A 3 3.45 20.91 22.10
C ALA A 3 3.84 19.68 21.25
N ALA A 4 3.05 18.61 21.32
CA ALA A 4 3.09 17.46 20.40
C ALA A 4 1.93 17.50 19.40
N ASN A 5 1.38 18.68 19.14
CA ASN A 5 0.30 18.89 18.20
C ASN A 5 0.89 19.35 16.87
N ILE A 6 0.54 18.63 15.79
CA ILE A 6 0.76 19.00 14.38
C ILE A 6 2.17 18.71 13.82
N ALA A 7 2.62 17.44 13.82
CA ALA A 7 3.83 17.03 13.09
C ALA A 7 3.57 16.34 11.73
N ALA A 8 2.35 16.35 11.20
CA ALA A 8 2.06 15.72 9.90
C ALA A 8 0.91 16.36 9.10
N LEU A 9 0.65 17.66 9.30
CA LEU A 9 -0.18 18.41 8.36
C LEU A 9 0.74 19.25 7.46
N HIS A 10 0.76 18.87 6.18
CA HIS A 10 1.21 19.68 5.05
C HIS A 10 2.71 19.95 4.96
N ALA A 11 3.43 18.91 4.60
CA ALA A 11 4.62 19.05 3.77
C ALA A 11 4.11 19.24 2.31
N VAL A 12 3.85 20.51 1.98
CA VAL A 12 3.33 20.96 0.69
C VAL A 12 4.49 21.67 0.00
N ASP A 13 5.00 21.08 -1.07
CA ASP A 13 5.89 21.77 -1.98
C ASP A 13 5.23 23.07 -2.44
N GLY A 14 6.02 24.10 -2.77
CA GLY A 14 5.57 25.45 -3.14
C GLY A 14 4.60 25.56 -4.33
N ASP A 15 4.11 24.43 -4.85
CA ASP A 15 3.14 24.27 -5.94
C ASP A 15 1.82 23.60 -5.50
N GLY A 16 1.59 23.42 -4.20
CA GLY A 16 0.32 22.87 -3.67
C GLY A 16 0.16 21.36 -3.84
N ARG A 17 1.20 20.66 -4.30
CA ARG A 17 1.21 19.18 -4.40
C ARG A 17 1.66 18.58 -3.08
N PRO A 18 1.02 17.50 -2.58
CA PRO A 18 1.57 16.76 -1.46
C PRO A 18 2.98 16.29 -1.81
N GLU A 19 3.93 16.54 -0.90
CA GLU A 19 5.31 16.10 -1.01
C GLU A 19 5.37 14.60 -1.37
N SER A 20 6.40 14.23 -2.14
CA SER A 20 6.63 12.84 -2.51
C SER A 20 7.05 12.11 -1.26
N VAL A 21 6.17 11.32 -0.67
CA VAL A 21 6.65 10.34 0.29
C VAL A 21 7.31 9.25 -0.54
N ALA A 22 8.62 9.12 -0.40
CA ALA A 22 9.44 8.07 -0.98
C ALA A 22 10.55 7.74 0.03
N PHE A 23 11.11 6.53 -0.07
CA PHE A 23 12.09 6.06 0.90
C PHE A 23 13.30 5.48 0.18
N GLU A 24 14.45 5.56 0.84
CA GLU A 24 15.67 4.90 0.36
C GLU A 24 15.54 3.37 0.47
N VAL A 25 16.28 2.64 -0.37
CA VAL A 25 16.35 1.17 -0.29
C VAL A 25 16.76 0.71 1.11
N SER A 26 17.66 1.46 1.77
CA SER A 26 18.10 1.16 3.12
C SER A 26 16.98 1.29 4.15
N GLU A 27 16.05 2.23 3.99
CA GLU A 27 14.94 2.42 4.92
C GLU A 27 13.91 1.28 4.80
N TYR A 28 13.60 0.86 3.57
CA TYR A 28 12.76 -0.31 3.35
C TYR A 28 13.30 -1.58 4.04
N ARG A 29 14.62 -1.77 4.01
CA ARG A 29 15.28 -2.94 4.61
C ARG A 29 15.47 -2.82 6.12
N SER A 30 15.94 -1.67 6.60
CA SER A 30 16.38 -1.51 7.98
C SER A 30 15.27 -1.09 8.94
N VAL A 31 14.25 -0.35 8.45
CA VAL A 31 13.15 0.17 9.26
C VAL A 31 11.88 -0.67 9.06
N LEU A 32 11.51 -0.91 7.80
CA LEU A 32 10.31 -1.70 7.50
C LEU A 32 10.56 -3.21 7.51
N HIS A 33 11.83 -3.64 7.50
CA HIS A 33 12.24 -5.04 7.44
C HIS A 33 11.62 -5.81 6.26
N TRP A 34 11.45 -5.14 5.12
CA TRP A 34 10.88 -5.74 3.93
C TRP A 34 11.96 -6.38 3.03
N PRO A 35 11.65 -7.50 2.36
CA PRO A 35 12.57 -8.17 1.44
C PRO A 35 12.65 -7.40 0.12
N VAL A 36 13.48 -6.36 0.10
CA VAL A 36 13.65 -5.47 -1.05
C VAL A 36 15.01 -5.71 -1.70
N ASP A 37 15.02 -5.94 -3.02
CA ASP A 37 16.21 -5.90 -3.86
C ASP A 37 16.33 -4.52 -4.49
N GLY A 38 17.43 -3.81 -4.22
CA GLY A 38 17.73 -2.54 -4.87
C GLY A 38 18.84 -2.70 -5.90
N ASP A 39 18.65 -2.12 -7.08
CA ASP A 39 19.65 -2.02 -8.14
C ASP A 39 19.55 -0.65 -8.86
N SER A 40 20.22 -0.51 -10.01
CA SER A 40 20.17 0.71 -10.82
C SER A 40 18.79 0.98 -11.47
N LEU A 41 17.89 0.01 -11.49
CA LEU A 41 16.55 0.10 -12.08
C LEU A 41 15.48 0.45 -11.05
N GLY A 42 15.78 0.27 -9.76
CA GLY A 42 14.95 0.75 -8.66
C GLY A 42 14.96 -0.18 -7.45
N ALA A 43 13.93 -0.05 -6.63
CA ALA A 43 13.71 -0.87 -5.44
C ALA A 43 12.56 -1.85 -5.68
N TYR A 44 12.84 -3.15 -5.66
CA TYR A 44 11.86 -4.20 -5.94
C TYR A 44 11.55 -5.01 -4.68
N LEU A 45 10.32 -4.95 -4.22
CA LEU A 45 9.80 -5.77 -3.12
C LEU A 45 9.46 -7.17 -3.60
N GLU A 46 9.97 -8.18 -2.91
CA GLU A 46 9.57 -9.57 -3.08
C GLU A 46 8.22 -9.83 -2.39
N VAL A 47 7.24 -10.27 -3.18
CA VAL A 47 5.93 -10.68 -2.67
C VAL A 47 5.91 -12.19 -2.49
N GLY A 48 5.51 -12.65 -1.31
CA GLY A 48 5.43 -14.08 -1.00
C GLY A 48 5.39 -14.35 0.51
N PRO A 49 6.45 -14.95 1.08
CA PRO A 49 6.44 -15.49 2.44
C PRO A 49 6.44 -14.42 3.54
N GLU A 50 7.00 -13.24 3.29
CA GLU A 50 7.13 -12.16 4.30
C GLU A 50 6.12 -11.02 4.07
N VAL A 51 5.84 -10.71 2.80
CA VAL A 51 4.90 -9.66 2.41
C VAL A 51 3.93 -10.22 1.38
N GLY A 52 2.64 -10.09 1.64
CA GLY A 52 1.58 -10.36 0.68
C GLY A 52 1.18 -9.08 -0.06
N ALA A 53 0.50 -9.23 -1.19
CA ALA A 53 -0.07 -8.09 -1.88
C ALA A 53 -1.34 -8.44 -2.66
N LEU A 54 -2.26 -7.47 -2.69
CA LEU A 54 -3.52 -7.52 -3.43
C LEU A 54 -3.63 -6.33 -4.35
N ARG A 55 -3.93 -6.59 -5.62
CA ARG A 55 -4.09 -5.56 -6.64
C ARG A 55 -5.54 -5.38 -7.01
N MET A 56 -5.94 -4.13 -7.21
CA MET A 56 -7.26 -3.76 -7.68
C MET A 56 -7.24 -2.41 -8.43
N ARG A 57 -8.38 -2.04 -9.01
CA ARG A 57 -8.55 -0.71 -9.63
C ARG A 57 -8.56 0.38 -8.56
N ALA A 58 -7.97 1.54 -8.85
CA ALA A 58 -7.90 2.67 -7.92
C ALA A 58 -9.26 3.11 -7.34
N GLY A 59 -10.34 3.05 -8.12
CA GLY A 59 -11.69 3.38 -7.62
C GLY A 59 -12.12 2.47 -6.46
N LEU A 60 -12.03 1.14 -6.65
CA LEU A 60 -12.30 0.17 -5.58
C LEU A 60 -11.28 0.32 -4.44
N GLY A 61 -10.00 0.53 -4.78
CA GLY A 61 -8.93 0.71 -3.81
C GLY A 61 -9.18 1.90 -2.88
N ALA A 62 -9.65 3.03 -3.39
CA ALA A 62 -9.94 4.20 -2.57
C ALA A 62 -11.04 3.92 -1.54
N GLU A 63 -12.12 3.25 -1.95
CA GLU A 63 -13.22 2.86 -1.06
C GLU A 63 -12.78 1.84 -0.01
N VAL A 64 -11.98 0.84 -0.41
CA VAL A 64 -11.40 -0.17 0.51
C VAL A 64 -10.48 0.48 1.52
N GLN A 65 -9.58 1.36 1.08
CA GLN A 65 -8.65 2.06 1.96
C GLN A 65 -9.37 2.97 2.94
N TRP A 66 -10.42 3.67 2.48
CA TRP A 66 -11.29 4.45 3.37
C TRP A 66 -11.98 3.56 4.42
N TRP A 67 -12.55 2.43 4.00
CA TRP A 67 -13.22 1.50 4.92
C TRP A 67 -12.27 0.94 5.99
N LEU A 68 -11.03 0.61 5.60
CA LEU A 68 -9.96 0.16 6.50
C LEU A 68 -9.51 1.27 7.45
N ARG A 69 -9.37 2.52 6.95
CA ARG A 69 -9.01 3.69 7.78
C ARG A 69 -10.01 3.92 8.90
N LEU A 70 -11.31 3.83 8.62
CA LEU A 70 -12.36 3.98 9.64
C LEU A 70 -12.29 2.93 10.77
N ARG A 71 -11.54 1.85 10.55
CA ARG A 71 -11.34 0.75 11.51
C ARG A 71 -9.92 0.65 12.04
N MET A 72 -9.06 1.62 11.71
CA MET A 72 -7.65 1.61 12.09
C MET A 72 -6.90 0.38 11.55
N LEU A 73 -7.31 -0.13 10.38
CA LEU A 73 -6.72 -1.28 9.69
C LEU A 73 -6.05 -0.89 8.35
N ALA A 74 -5.89 0.41 8.10
CA ALA A 74 -5.28 0.88 6.86
C ALA A 74 -3.79 0.54 6.84
N GLY A 75 -3.29 0.26 5.64
CA GLY A 75 -1.90 -0.10 5.42
C GLY A 75 -1.28 0.67 4.26
N PRO A 76 -0.01 0.35 3.95
CA PRO A 76 0.66 0.90 2.78
C PRO A 76 0.02 0.43 1.48
N VAL A 77 -0.20 1.39 0.57
CA VAL A 77 -0.83 1.17 -0.73
C VAL A 77 -0.03 1.91 -1.80
N LEU A 78 0.37 1.17 -2.82
CA LEU A 78 1.01 1.72 -4.02
C LEU A 78 -0.04 2.04 -5.07
N ALA A 79 0.16 3.14 -5.79
CA ALA A 79 -0.55 3.45 -7.01
C ALA A 79 0.40 3.34 -8.20
N VAL A 80 -0.02 2.58 -9.20
CA VAL A 80 0.66 2.46 -10.50
C VAL A 80 -0.22 3.13 -11.54
N PRO A 81 0.15 4.34 -11.99
CA PRO A 81 -0.57 5.04 -13.05
C PRO A 81 -0.51 4.29 -14.39
N GLY A 82 -1.51 4.52 -15.22
CA GLY A 82 -1.62 3.92 -16.54
C GLY A 82 -2.98 4.27 -17.16
N LYS A 83 -3.37 3.60 -18.25
CA LYS A 83 -4.71 3.80 -18.88
C LYS A 83 -5.84 3.66 -17.87
N ARG A 84 -5.66 2.79 -16.89
CA ARG A 84 -6.45 2.74 -15.67
C ARG A 84 -5.45 2.62 -14.53
N THR A 85 -5.53 3.46 -13.49
CA THR A 85 -4.65 3.37 -12.33
C THR A 85 -4.96 2.11 -11.50
N GLU A 86 -3.92 1.37 -11.14
CA GLU A 86 -3.98 0.21 -10.24
C GLU A 86 -3.49 0.59 -8.86
N TRP A 87 -4.16 0.07 -7.83
CA TRP A 87 -3.69 0.14 -6.46
C TRP A 87 -3.28 -1.25 -5.99
N THR A 88 -2.11 -1.32 -5.36
CA THR A 88 -1.57 -2.54 -4.76
C THR A 88 -1.49 -2.32 -3.26
N PHE A 89 -2.32 -3.04 -2.52
CA PHE A 89 -2.28 -3.09 -1.06
C PHE A 89 -1.21 -4.07 -0.64
N LEU A 90 -0.25 -3.60 0.16
CA LEU A 90 0.69 -4.50 0.82
C LEU A 90 0.05 -5.02 2.10
N THR A 91 0.19 -6.32 2.33
CA THR A 91 -0.44 -7.02 3.44
C THR A 91 0.55 -7.97 4.11
N GLN A 92 0.19 -8.47 5.28
CA GLN A 92 0.80 -9.71 5.75
C GLN A 92 0.53 -10.84 4.75
N PRO A 93 1.41 -11.86 4.67
CA PRO A 93 1.26 -12.97 3.74
C PRO A 93 -0.05 -13.73 4.02
N ALA A 94 -0.71 -14.16 2.95
CA ALA A 94 -1.89 -15.01 3.06
C ALA A 94 -1.51 -16.40 3.58
N THR A 95 -2.35 -17.00 4.42
CA THR A 95 -2.22 -18.41 4.78
C THR A 95 -2.63 -19.32 3.61
N ASP A 96 -2.24 -20.59 3.64
CA ASP A 96 -2.62 -21.55 2.60
C ASP A 96 -4.14 -21.70 2.43
N ASP A 97 -4.89 -21.67 3.54
CA ASP A 97 -6.36 -21.70 3.48
C ASP A 97 -6.91 -20.44 2.80
N GLN A 98 -6.35 -19.26 3.11
CA GLN A 98 -6.77 -18.00 2.49
C GLN A 98 -6.47 -17.97 0.99
N ARG A 99 -5.31 -18.50 0.56
CA ARG A 99 -4.93 -18.60 -0.86
C ARG A 99 -5.88 -19.48 -1.69
N ARG A 100 -6.49 -20.50 -1.07
CA ARG A 100 -7.43 -21.42 -1.73
C ARG A 100 -8.83 -20.83 -1.87
N ARG A 101 -9.17 -19.79 -1.12
CA ARG A 101 -10.49 -19.15 -1.17
C ARG A 101 -10.57 -18.21 -2.37
N PRO A 102 -11.72 -18.16 -3.07
CA PRO A 102 -11.90 -17.23 -4.17
C PRO A 102 -11.85 -15.78 -3.66
N LEU A 103 -11.08 -14.95 -4.36
CA LEU A 103 -11.06 -13.52 -4.14
C LEU A 103 -12.33 -12.87 -4.72
N PRO A 104 -12.77 -11.73 -4.14
CA PRO A 104 -13.87 -10.97 -4.71
C PRO A 104 -13.55 -10.45 -6.13
N PRO A 105 -14.56 -10.15 -6.95
CA PRO A 105 -14.37 -9.59 -8.28
C PRO A 105 -13.52 -8.31 -8.27
N GLY A 106 -12.64 -8.18 -9.26
CA GLY A 106 -11.78 -7.00 -9.42
C GLY A 106 -10.59 -6.94 -8.45
N VAL A 107 -10.32 -8.02 -7.71
CA VAL A 107 -9.14 -8.17 -6.86
C VAL A 107 -8.31 -9.37 -7.31
N GLU A 108 -7.01 -9.15 -7.43
CA GLU A 108 -6.04 -10.15 -7.87
C GLU A 108 -4.91 -10.28 -6.84
N PRO A 109 -4.39 -11.49 -6.57
CA PRO A 109 -3.17 -11.62 -5.79
C PRO A 109 -1.98 -11.17 -6.64
N VAL A 110 -1.03 -10.48 -6.03
CA VAL A 110 0.24 -10.18 -6.68
C VAL A 110 1.23 -11.29 -6.36
N THR A 111 1.82 -11.88 -7.41
CA THR A 111 2.82 -12.95 -7.28
C THR A 111 4.20 -12.55 -7.82
N ALA A 112 4.29 -11.39 -8.47
CA ALA A 112 5.54 -10.84 -8.99
C ALA A 112 6.12 -9.81 -8.02
N ARG A 113 7.39 -9.46 -8.24
CA ARG A 113 8.05 -8.34 -7.57
C ARG A 113 7.28 -7.04 -7.81
N VAL A 114 7.26 -6.18 -6.79
CA VAL A 114 6.58 -4.89 -6.82
C VAL A 114 7.61 -3.76 -6.75
N LEU A 115 7.59 -2.85 -7.71
CA LEU A 115 8.44 -1.66 -7.68
C LEU A 115 7.97 -0.70 -6.57
N LEU A 116 8.88 -0.38 -5.64
CA LEU A 116 8.69 0.57 -4.56
C LEU A 116 9.22 1.96 -4.98
N PRO A 117 8.51 3.05 -4.60
CA PRO A 117 8.98 4.41 -4.84
C PRO A 117 10.24 4.73 -4.05
N THR A 118 11.31 5.07 -4.77
CA THR A 118 12.51 5.74 -4.23
C THR A 118 12.48 7.23 -4.59
N PRO A 119 13.38 8.07 -4.03
CA PRO A 119 13.44 9.49 -4.40
C PRO A 119 13.62 9.74 -5.90
N ASP A 120 14.32 8.84 -6.60
CA ASP A 120 14.55 8.91 -8.06
C ASP A 120 13.44 8.27 -8.90
N THR A 121 12.45 7.63 -8.27
CA THR A 121 11.36 6.97 -9.00
C THR A 121 10.37 7.98 -9.55
N ASP A 122 10.15 7.96 -10.87
CA ASP A 122 9.13 8.79 -11.52
C ASP A 122 7.72 8.40 -11.01
N ARG A 123 6.97 9.39 -10.51
CA ARG A 123 5.60 9.21 -9.98
C ARG A 123 4.61 8.68 -11.02
N SER A 124 4.89 8.88 -12.31
CA SER A 124 4.11 8.31 -13.41
C SER A 124 4.24 6.78 -13.51
N VAL A 125 5.29 6.21 -12.90
CA VAL A 125 5.54 4.77 -12.83
C VAL A 125 4.93 4.17 -11.56
N THR A 126 5.27 4.69 -10.39
CA THR A 126 4.70 4.24 -9.11
C THR A 126 4.85 5.31 -8.03
N HIS A 127 3.88 5.42 -7.14
CA HIS A 127 3.95 6.28 -5.96
C HIS A 127 3.10 5.71 -4.83
N TRP A 128 3.33 6.17 -3.59
CA TRP A 128 2.50 5.80 -2.46
C TRP A 128 1.14 6.51 -2.53
N ALA A 129 0.04 5.77 -2.66
CA ALA A 129 -1.31 6.26 -2.40
C ALA A 129 -1.56 6.36 -0.88
N THR A 130 -0.94 5.47 -0.11
CA THR A 130 -0.77 5.60 1.34
C THR A 130 0.60 5.06 1.68
N ALA A 131 1.47 5.90 2.20
CA ALA A 131 2.83 5.50 2.56
C ALA A 131 2.82 4.61 3.83
N PRO A 132 3.80 3.71 3.98
CA PRO A 132 4.05 3.03 5.26
C PRO A 132 4.37 4.05 6.36
N ASP A 133 3.94 3.73 7.58
CA ASP A 133 4.36 4.45 8.79
C ASP A 133 5.71 3.88 9.26
N LEU A 134 6.78 4.67 9.17
CA LEU A 134 8.11 4.27 9.63
C LEU A 134 8.21 4.13 11.15
N ALA A 135 7.37 4.85 11.92
CA ALA A 135 7.37 4.77 13.38
C ALA A 135 6.62 3.51 13.87
N HIS A 136 5.61 3.07 13.12
CA HIS A 136 4.81 1.89 13.45
C HIS A 136 4.66 0.98 12.21
N PRO A 137 5.76 0.33 11.78
CA PRO A 137 5.77 -0.46 10.56
C PRO A 137 4.87 -1.68 10.74
N SER A 138 3.68 -1.61 10.18
CA SER A 138 2.72 -2.71 10.22
C SER A 138 2.03 -2.87 8.88
N LEU A 139 1.84 -4.12 8.49
CA LEU A 139 1.06 -4.51 7.33
C LEU A 139 -0.31 -5.00 7.80
N PRO A 140 -1.40 -4.60 7.14
CA PRO A 140 -2.72 -5.13 7.44
C PRO A 140 -2.78 -6.63 7.14
N LEU A 141 -3.65 -7.34 7.84
CA LEU A 141 -3.93 -8.75 7.51
C LEU A 141 -4.50 -8.86 6.09
N PHE A 142 -4.07 -9.88 5.35
CA PHE A 142 -4.66 -10.21 4.04
C PHE A 142 -6.19 -10.34 4.11
N SER A 143 -6.69 -11.03 5.14
CA SER A 143 -8.12 -11.20 5.39
C SER A 143 -8.85 -9.90 5.69
N SER A 144 -8.20 -8.91 6.31
CA SER A 144 -8.79 -7.60 6.57
C SER A 144 -9.05 -6.85 5.26
N VAL A 145 -8.09 -6.88 4.33
CA VAL A 145 -8.26 -6.25 3.00
C VAL A 145 -9.34 -6.98 2.19
N VAL A 146 -9.32 -8.32 2.15
CA VAL A 146 -10.37 -9.11 1.48
C VAL A 146 -11.75 -8.87 2.10
N GLY A 147 -11.83 -8.79 3.43
CA GLY A 147 -13.06 -8.48 4.16
C GLY A 147 -13.60 -7.09 3.79
N ALA A 148 -12.72 -6.08 3.78
CA ALA A 148 -13.06 -4.73 3.38
C ALA A 148 -13.58 -4.67 1.93
N VAL A 149 -12.93 -5.37 1.00
CA VAL A 149 -13.42 -5.48 -0.39
C VAL A 149 -14.83 -6.06 -0.43
N ARG A 150 -15.10 -7.16 0.29
CA ARG A 150 -16.44 -7.75 0.32
C ARG A 150 -17.46 -6.79 0.92
N SER A 151 -17.10 -6.05 1.96
CA SER A 151 -17.97 -5.03 2.54
C SER A 151 -18.26 -3.88 1.57
N VAL A 152 -17.28 -3.46 0.76
CA VAL A 152 -17.49 -2.42 -0.26
C VAL A 152 -18.35 -2.91 -1.42
N LEU A 153 -18.11 -4.13 -1.91
CA LEU A 153 -18.83 -4.67 -3.07
C LEU A 153 -20.25 -5.15 -2.75
N TYR A 154 -20.48 -5.69 -1.55
CA TYR A 154 -21.72 -6.38 -1.19
C TYR A 154 -22.42 -5.80 0.04
N GLY A 155 -21.69 -5.05 0.88
CA GLY A 155 -22.30 -4.28 1.96
C GLY A 155 -22.96 -3.05 1.36
N HIS A 156 -24.28 -2.99 1.44
CA HIS A 156 -25.09 -1.86 0.99
C HIS A 156 -24.42 -0.51 1.34
N ARG A 157 -24.25 0.34 0.32
CA ARG A 157 -23.99 1.78 0.48
C ARG A 157 -25.07 2.31 1.44
N PHE A 158 -24.64 2.93 2.53
CA PHE A 158 -25.54 3.64 3.45
C PHE A 158 -26.41 4.65 2.68
#